data_AF-W1RSI7-F1
#
_entry.id   AF-W1RSI7-F1
#
_cell.length_a   1.000
_cell.length_b   1.000
_cell.length_c   1.000
_cell.angle_alpha   90.00
_cell.angle_beta   90.00
_cell.angle_gamma   90.00
#
_symmetry.space_group_name_H-M   'P 1'
#
loop_
_entity.id
_entity.type
_entity.pdbx_description
1 polymer ?
#
loop_
_entity_poly.entity_id
_entity_poly.type
_entity_poly.pdbx_seq_one_letter_code
_entity_poly.pdbx_strand_id
1 'polypeptide(L)'
;MATLVFRLKYVPDEEADEIRQLLTDHDIAFYETNAGRWQISMAGLWVKDKEQAIKARALIHEDQIARAQTMRPITFGQWVMGYLQHAWQNPAEAIFTLIAVLLILGVSILPFTVWL
;
A
#
# COMPACT_ATOMS: atom_id res chain seq x y z
N MET A 1 8.73 7.29 -26.22
CA MET A 1 8.98 6.35 -25.11
C MET A 1 7.77 6.42 -24.21
N ALA A 2 7.25 5.27 -23.81
CA ALA A 2 6.09 5.26 -22.95
C ALA A 2 6.45 5.68 -21.53
N THR A 3 5.50 6.34 -20.88
CA THR A 3 5.67 7.01 -19.59
C THR A 3 4.76 6.34 -18.58
N LEU A 4 5.32 5.96 -17.43
CA LEU A 4 4.54 5.47 -16.29
C LEU A 4 3.63 6.59 -15.79
N VAL A 5 2.32 6.35 -15.73
CA VAL A 5 1.34 7.31 -15.22
C VAL A 5 0.78 6.91 -13.86
N PHE A 6 0.76 5.61 -13.56
CA PHE A 6 0.25 5.09 -12.29
C PHE A 6 0.99 3.82 -11.86
N ARG A 7 1.28 3.67 -10.56
CA ARG A 7 1.91 2.47 -9.99
C ARG A 7 0.83 1.62 -9.38
N LEU A 8 0.80 0.33 -9.71
CA LEU A 8 -0.19 -0.61 -9.20
C LEU A 8 0.28 -1.36 -7.93
N LYS A 9 1.49 -1.05 -7.45
CA LYS A 9 2.04 -1.71 -6.25
C LYS A 9 1.35 -1.16 -5.00
N TYR A 10 0.76 -2.06 -4.21
CA TYR A 10 -0.02 -1.75 -3.00
C TYR A 10 -1.30 -0.95 -3.25
N VAL A 11 -1.80 -0.96 -4.48
CA VAL A 11 -3.11 -0.38 -4.82
C VAL A 11 -4.16 -1.49 -4.77
N PRO A 12 -5.30 -1.32 -4.09
CA PRO A 12 -6.41 -2.26 -4.15
C PRO A 12 -6.90 -2.48 -5.58
N ASP A 13 -7.37 -3.69 -5.90
CA ASP A 13 -7.82 -4.01 -7.26
C ASP A 13 -8.96 -3.09 -7.72
N GLU A 14 -9.87 -2.72 -6.81
CA GLU A 14 -10.95 -1.77 -7.07
C GLU A 14 -10.42 -0.39 -7.51
N GLU A 15 -9.45 0.17 -6.80
CA GLU A 15 -8.83 1.46 -7.17
C GLU A 15 -8.08 1.34 -8.51
N ALA A 16 -7.39 0.22 -8.74
CA ALA A 16 -6.72 -0.02 -10.01
C ALA A 16 -7.71 -0.05 -11.18
N ASP A 17 -8.88 -0.69 -11.02
CA ASP A 17 -9.94 -0.72 -12.02
C ASP A 17 -10.54 0.66 -12.28
N GLU A 18 -10.76 1.45 -11.22
CA GLU A 18 -11.25 2.82 -11.36
C GLU A 18 -10.26 3.71 -12.11
N ILE A 19 -8.95 3.58 -11.88
CA ILE A 19 -7.93 4.31 -12.65
C ILE A 19 -7.88 3.84 -14.11
N ARG A 20 -8.06 2.52 -14.38
CA ARG A 20 -8.17 2.03 -15.76
C ARG A 20 -9.37 2.66 -16.46
N GLN A 21 -10.52 2.69 -15.79
CA GLN A 21 -11.75 3.28 -16.31
C GLN A 21 -11.58 4.78 -16.55
N LEU A 22 -10.97 5.52 -15.61
CA LEU A 22 -10.65 6.95 -15.77
C LEU A 22 -9.84 7.22 -17.04
N LEU A 23 -8.84 6.39 -17.34
CA LEU A 23 -8.06 6.54 -18.56
C LEU A 23 -8.88 6.21 -19.81
N THR A 24 -9.71 5.17 -19.76
CA THR A 24 -10.61 4.79 -20.86
C THR A 24 -11.65 5.86 -21.16
N ASP A 25 -12.29 6.43 -20.15
CA ASP A 25 -13.34 7.45 -20.28
C ASP A 25 -12.81 8.75 -20.92
N HIS A 26 -11.51 9.02 -20.76
CA HIS A 26 -10.84 10.18 -21.35
C HIS A 26 -10.09 9.90 -22.67
N ASP A 27 -10.33 8.74 -23.28
CA ASP A 27 -9.71 8.26 -24.54
C ASP A 27 -8.17 8.22 -24.47
N ILE A 28 -7.63 7.81 -23.32
CA ILE A 28 -6.18 7.70 -23.10
C ILE A 28 -5.76 6.25 -23.28
N ALA A 29 -5.02 5.97 -24.34
CA ALA A 29 -4.49 4.63 -24.60
C ALA A 29 -3.37 4.29 -23.60
N PHE A 30 -3.56 3.23 -22.81
CA PHE A 30 -2.59 2.75 -21.85
C PHE A 30 -2.27 1.27 -22.04
N TYR A 31 -1.14 0.83 -21.48
CA TYR A 31 -0.83 -0.57 -21.31
C TYR A 31 -0.38 -0.84 -19.87
N GLU A 32 -0.62 -2.05 -19.42
CA GLU A 32 -0.35 -2.48 -18.05
C GLU A 32 0.82 -3.45 -17.98
N THR A 33 1.65 -3.29 -16.95
CA THR A 33 2.66 -4.28 -16.57
C THR A 33 2.26 -4.93 -15.26
N ASN A 34 2.46 -6.25 -15.15
CA ASN A 34 2.23 -7.02 -13.91
C ASN A 34 3.56 -7.23 -13.14
N ALA A 35 3.49 -7.32 -11.81
CA ALA A 35 4.63 -7.51 -10.92
C ALA A 35 5.20 -8.96 -10.94
N GLY A 36 4.53 -9.87 -11.65
CA GLY A 36 4.89 -11.28 -11.71
C GLY A 36 4.73 -11.97 -10.36
N ARG A 37 4.95 -13.29 -10.33
CA ARG A 37 4.73 -14.11 -9.13
C ARG A 37 5.63 -13.74 -7.94
N TRP A 38 6.77 -13.09 -8.23
CA TRP A 38 7.75 -12.67 -7.23
C TRP A 38 7.63 -11.21 -6.81
N GLN A 39 6.71 -10.44 -7.40
CA GLN A 39 6.48 -9.02 -7.09
C GLN A 39 7.74 -8.12 -7.27
N ILE A 40 8.70 -8.54 -8.10
CA ILE A 40 9.97 -7.82 -8.32
C ILE A 40 9.82 -6.78 -9.45
N SER A 41 8.95 -7.01 -10.45
CA SER A 41 8.76 -6.06 -11.55
C SER A 41 7.86 -4.89 -11.16
N MET A 42 8.05 -3.77 -11.85
CA MET A 42 7.25 -2.57 -11.67
C MET A 42 5.88 -2.75 -12.32
N ALA A 43 4.87 -3.12 -11.52
CA ALA A 43 3.49 -3.10 -11.97
C ALA A 43 2.98 -1.66 -12.08
N GLY A 44 2.36 -1.33 -13.20
CA GLY A 44 1.92 0.02 -13.47
C GLY A 44 1.18 0.18 -14.79
N LEU A 45 0.52 1.32 -14.92
CA LEU A 45 -0.12 1.79 -16.13
C LEU A 45 0.81 2.76 -16.85
N TRP A 46 0.96 2.57 -18.15
CA TRP A 46 1.90 3.30 -18.97
C TRP A 46 1.20 3.87 -20.20
N VAL A 47 1.50 5.13 -20.53
CA VAL A 47 0.93 5.83 -21.68
C VAL A 47 2.04 6.12 -22.69
N LYS A 48 1.80 5.77 -23.96
CA LYS A 48 2.82 5.87 -25.01
C LYS A 48 3.10 7.31 -25.42
N ASP A 49 2.04 8.10 -25.56
CA ASP A 49 2.12 9.50 -25.95
C ASP A 49 2.45 10.41 -24.77
N LYS A 50 3.31 11.41 -24.99
CA LYS A 50 3.78 12.27 -23.89
C LYS A 50 2.72 13.27 -23.44
N GLU A 51 1.95 13.83 -24.36
CA GLU A 51 0.91 14.80 -24.01
C GLU A 51 -0.24 14.10 -23.29
N GLN A 52 -0.64 12.92 -23.77
CA GLN A 52 -1.60 12.08 -23.07
C GLN A 52 -1.08 11.63 -21.70
N ALA A 53 0.21 11.34 -21.54
CA ALA A 53 0.78 10.99 -20.24
C ALA A 53 0.72 12.15 -19.23
N ILE A 54 0.89 13.40 -19.70
CA ILE A 54 0.71 14.60 -18.86
C ILE A 54 -0.75 14.74 -18.45
N LYS A 55 -1.69 14.61 -19.41
CA LYS A 55 -3.13 14.65 -19.14
C LYS A 55 -3.56 13.56 -18.15
N ALA A 56 -3.11 12.32 -18.36
CA ALA A 56 -3.38 11.18 -17.49
C ALA A 56 -2.93 11.45 -16.04
N ARG A 57 -1.71 11.94 -15.86
CA ARG A 57 -1.19 12.27 -14.52
C ARG A 57 -1.99 13.37 -13.83
N ALA A 58 -2.47 14.37 -14.58
CA ALA A 58 -3.31 15.41 -14.02
C ALA A 58 -4.66 14.86 -13.54
N LEU A 59 -5.33 14.03 -14.36
CA LEU A 59 -6.59 13.38 -14.01
C LEU A 59 -6.45 12.46 -12.79
N ILE A 60 -5.43 11.59 -12.80
CA ILE A 60 -5.15 10.69 -11.67
C ILE A 60 -4.86 11.50 -10.41
N HIS A 61 -4.10 12.58 -10.51
CA HIS A 61 -3.79 13.41 -9.35
C HIS A 61 -5.04 14.07 -8.74
N GLU A 62 -5.97 14.54 -9.58
CA GLU A 62 -7.26 15.07 -9.13
C GLU A 62 -8.10 14.00 -8.44
N ASP A 63 -8.19 12.81 -9.03
CA ASP A 63 -8.89 11.65 -8.44
C ASP A 63 -8.29 11.26 -7.07
N GLN A 64 -6.96 11.15 -6.96
CA GLN A 64 -6.30 10.82 -5.69
C GLN A 64 -6.52 11.90 -4.61
N ILE A 65 -6.60 13.19 -4.99
CA ILE A 65 -6.94 14.26 -4.03
C ILE A 65 -8.37 14.09 -3.50
N ALA A 66 -9.33 13.82 -4.38
CA ALA A 66 -10.71 13.60 -3.99
C ALA A 66 -10.86 12.39 -3.05
N ARG A 67 -10.13 11.30 -3.33
CA ARG A 67 -10.07 10.13 -2.44
C ARG A 67 -9.47 10.45 -1.08
N ALA A 68 -8.36 11.17 -1.05
CA ALA A 68 -7.69 11.55 0.19
C ALA A 68 -8.60 12.39 1.11
N GLN A 69 -9.48 13.22 0.55
CA GLN A 69 -10.46 14.00 1.32
C GLN A 69 -11.55 13.12 1.95
N THR A 70 -11.87 11.99 1.33
CA THR A 70 -12.91 11.06 1.80
C THR A 70 -12.35 10.02 2.78
N MET A 71 -11.04 9.76 2.73
CA MET A 71 -10.36 8.88 3.65
C MET A 71 -10.37 9.47 5.06
N ARG A 72 -11.13 8.83 5.95
CA ARG A 72 -11.06 9.13 7.38
C ARG A 72 -9.74 8.60 7.93
N PRO A 73 -8.96 9.42 8.67
CA PRO A 73 -7.77 8.92 9.33
C PRO A 73 -8.15 7.80 10.30
N ILE A 74 -7.39 6.70 10.24
CA ILE A 74 -7.58 5.58 11.18
C ILE A 74 -7.26 6.11 12.57
N THR A 75 -8.25 6.07 13.46
CA THR A 75 -8.04 6.47 14.86
C THR A 75 -7.21 5.41 15.58
N PHE A 76 -6.42 5.80 16.58
CA PHE A 76 -5.64 4.85 17.40
C PHE A 76 -6.48 3.66 17.90
N GLY A 77 -7.71 3.89 18.35
CA GLY A 77 -8.61 2.81 18.78
C GLY A 77 -8.99 1.84 17.66
N GLN A 78 -9.19 2.33 16.43
CA GLN A 78 -9.48 1.49 15.26
C GLN A 78 -8.25 0.67 14.86
N TRP A 79 -7.05 1.26 14.94
CA TRP A 79 -5.80 0.55 14.71
C TRP A 79 -5.59 -0.58 15.73
N VAL A 80 -5.78 -0.29 17.03
CA VAL A 80 -5.68 -1.29 18.10
C VAL A 80 -6.69 -2.43 17.89
N MET A 81 -7.94 -2.10 17.54
CA MET A 81 -8.95 -3.13 17.27
C MET A 81 -8.62 -3.98 16.05
N GLY A 82 -8.10 -3.38 14.96
CA GLY A 82 -7.63 -4.12 13.80
C GLY A 82 -6.48 -5.08 14.15
N TYR A 83 -5.52 -4.62 14.95
CA TYR A 83 -4.43 -5.47 15.43
C TYR A 83 -4.92 -6.61 16.32
N LEU A 84 -5.81 -6.33 17.28
CA LEU A 84 -6.43 -7.35 18.13
C LEU A 84 -7.17 -8.40 17.30
N GLN A 85 -7.96 -7.96 16.32
CA GLN A 85 -8.68 -8.86 15.43
C GLN A 85 -7.72 -9.75 14.62
N HIS A 86 -6.63 -9.18 14.11
CA HIS A 86 -5.60 -9.94 13.41
C HIS A 86 -4.88 -10.94 14.32
N ALA A 87 -4.55 -10.55 15.55
CA ALA A 87 -3.93 -11.42 16.55
C ALA A 87 -4.84 -12.59 16.97
N TRP A 88 -6.17 -12.37 16.99
CA TRP A 88 -7.15 -13.41 17.26
C TRP A 88 -7.31 -14.38 16.08
N GLN A 89 -7.22 -13.87 14.84
CA GLN A 89 -7.26 -14.70 13.63
C GLN A 89 -5.97 -15.52 13.44
N ASN A 90 -4.82 -15.01 13.88
CA ASN A 90 -3.51 -15.64 13.73
C ASN A 90 -2.79 -15.79 15.09
N PRO A 91 -3.28 -16.66 15.99
CA PRO A 91 -2.77 -16.76 17.36
C PRO A 91 -1.31 -17.23 17.42
N ALA A 92 -0.86 -18.08 16.50
CA ALA A 92 0.51 -18.56 16.46
C ALA A 92 1.50 -17.41 16.20
N GLU A 93 1.25 -16.59 15.18
CA GLU A 93 2.08 -15.42 14.85
C GLU A 93 2.10 -14.40 16.00
N ALA A 94 0.96 -14.16 16.63
CA ALA A 94 0.85 -13.27 17.78
C ALA A 94 1.73 -13.75 18.96
N ILE A 95 1.68 -15.05 19.28
CA ILE A 95 2.49 -15.64 20.36
C ILE A 95 3.99 -15.54 20.05
N PHE A 96 4.40 -15.91 18.82
CA PHE A 96 5.81 -15.79 18.41
C PHE A 96 6.32 -14.35 18.51
N THR A 97 5.52 -13.39 18.05
CA THR A 97 5.85 -11.97 18.13
C THR A 97 6.00 -11.53 19.59
N LEU A 98 5.09 -11.94 20.48
CA LEU A 98 5.15 -11.63 21.89
C LEU A 98 6.39 -12.23 22.58
N ILE A 99 6.73 -13.47 22.28
CA ILE A 99 7.95 -14.13 22.79
C ILE A 99 9.20 -13.37 22.31
N ALA A 100 9.26 -13.00 21.03
CA ALA A 100 10.39 -12.25 20.47
C ALA A 100 10.56 -10.89 21.16
N VAL A 101 9.46 -10.15 21.39
CA VAL A 101 9.48 -8.87 22.12
C VAL A 101 9.97 -9.08 23.55
N LEU A 102 9.45 -10.07 24.27
CA LEU A 102 9.88 -10.38 25.64
C LEU A 102 11.35 -10.77 25.71
N LEU A 103 11.85 -11.52 24.73
CA LEU A 103 13.26 -11.90 24.63
C LEU A 103 14.14 -10.66 24.45
N ILE A 104 13.79 -9.78 23.49
CA ILE A 104 14.53 -8.53 23.24
C ILE A 104 14.52 -7.65 24.50
N LEU A 105 13.36 -7.47 25.12
CA LEU A 105 13.24 -6.70 26.36
C LEU A 105 14.03 -7.33 27.50
N GLY A 106 13.98 -8.66 27.64
CA GLY A 106 14.77 -9.39 28.62
C GLY A 106 16.26 -9.15 28.42
N VAL A 107 16.80 -9.41 27.23
CA VAL A 107 18.21 -9.18 26.92
C VAL A 107 18.62 -7.71 27.11
N SER A 108 17.72 -6.77 26.81
CA SER A 108 17.98 -5.33 26.95
C SER A 108 17.96 -4.87 28.42
N ILE A 109 17.03 -5.36 29.24
CA ILE A 109 16.79 -4.87 30.62
C ILE A 109 17.60 -5.66 31.65
N LEU A 110 17.76 -6.98 31.47
CA LEU A 110 18.50 -7.86 32.38
C LEU A 110 19.89 -7.32 32.79
N PRO A 111 20.75 -6.81 31.88
CA PRO A 111 22.06 -6.31 32.27
C PRO A 111 21.99 -5.11 33.22
N PHE A 112 20.94 -4.30 33.16
CA PHE A 112 20.77 -3.14 34.05
C PHE A 112 20.19 -3.53 35.41
N THR A 113 19.34 -4.57 35.45
CA THR A 113 18.78 -5.08 36.72
C THR A 113 19.74 -5.98 37.49
N VAL A 114 20.66 -6.66 36.80
CA VAL A 114 21.67 -7.53 37.43
C VAL A 114 22.84 -6.73 38.02
N TRP A 115 22.98 -5.46 37.64
CA TRP A 115 24.06 -4.55 38.08
C TRP A 115 23.69 -3.60 39.22
N LEU A 116 22.46 -3.68 39.75
CA LEU A 116 21.96 -2.90 40.89
C LEU A 116 21.89 -3.78 42.15
#